data_AF-A0A3C0UE86-F1
#
_entry.id   AF-A0A3C0UE86-F1
#
_cell.length_a   1.000
_cell.length_b   1.000
_cell.length_c   1.000
_cell.angle_alpha   90.00
_cell.angle_beta   90.00
_cell.angle_gamma   90.00
#
_symmetry.space_group_name_H-M   'P 1'
#
loop_
_entity.id
_entity.type
_entity.pdbx_description
1 polymer ?
#
loop_
_entity_poly.entity_id
_entity_poly.type
_entity_poly.pdbx_seq_one_letter_code
_entity_poly.pdbx_strand_id
1 'polypeptide(L)'
;MSREKMLNRELLVAAVEKFCSENYKKFVVSELIPKGGHRNRIEIEADGMQFYVDFHFKINGSTSIDVSSGQHQDKKKQIMAALLGEPAYLLPSA
;
A
#
# COMPACT_ATOMS: atom_id res chain seq x y z
N MET A 1 2.04 2.09 -14.08
CA MET A 1 2.91 3.23 -13.74
C MET A 1 2.84 3.44 -12.24
N SER A 2 3.95 3.31 -11.51
CA SER A 2 4.02 3.67 -10.09
C SER A 2 4.01 5.20 -9.99
N ARG A 3 3.07 5.79 -9.25
CA ARG A 3 3.10 7.22 -8.95
C ARG A 3 3.91 7.43 -7.68
N GLU A 4 4.94 8.28 -7.74
CA GLU A 4 5.72 8.65 -6.57
C GLU A 4 5.02 9.79 -5.82
N LYS A 5 4.87 9.63 -4.50
CA LYS A 5 4.26 10.64 -3.62
C LYS A 5 4.96 10.66 -2.26
N MET A 6 4.87 11.79 -1.58
CA MET A 6 5.24 11.89 -0.17
C MET A 6 4.12 11.25 0.66
N LEU A 7 4.28 9.98 1.01
CA LEU A 7 3.32 9.24 1.83
C LEU A 7 3.79 9.21 3.27
N ASN A 8 2.85 9.34 4.21
CA ASN A 8 3.12 9.08 5.61
C ASN A 8 3.30 7.56 5.80
N ARG A 9 4.56 7.13 5.91
CA ARG A 9 4.94 5.71 5.96
C ARG A 9 4.38 5.00 7.20
N GLU A 10 4.17 5.73 8.30
CA GLU A 10 3.64 5.20 9.55
C GLU A 10 2.15 4.84 9.44
N LEU A 11 1.43 5.47 8.51
CA LEU A 11 0.00 5.23 8.31
C LEU A 11 -0.31 4.20 7.23
N LEU A 12 0.69 3.63 6.55
CA LEU A 12 0.45 2.75 5.41
C LEU A 12 -0.33 1.48 5.77
N VAL A 13 0.01 0.84 6.90
CA VAL A 13 -0.70 -0.36 7.36
C VAL A 13 -2.14 -0.02 7.70
N ALA A 14 -2.35 1.01 8.54
CA ALA A 14 -3.69 1.47 8.91
C ALA A 14 -4.54 1.89 7.69
N ALA A 15 -3.92 2.51 6.68
CA ALA A 15 -4.60 2.90 5.44
C ALA A 15 -5.07 1.68 4.63
N VAL A 16 -4.23 0.65 4.53
CA VAL A 16 -4.57 -0.61 3.86
C VAL A 16 -5.64 -1.37 4.65
N GLU A 17 -5.53 -1.42 5.98
CA GLU A 17 -6.55 -2.00 6.87
C GLU A 17 -7.90 -1.32 6.70
N LYS A 18 -7.93 0.02 6.70
CA LYS A 18 -9.15 0.80 6.47
C LYS A 18 -9.79 0.41 5.14
N PHE A 19 -9.01 0.43 4.04
CA PHE A 19 -9.50 0.02 2.73
C PHE A 19 -10.08 -1.41 2.76
N CYS A 20 -9.38 -2.36 3.38
CA CYS A 20 -9.84 -3.74 3.47
C CYS A 20 -11.15 -3.85 4.26
N SER A 21 -11.30 -3.09 5.35
CA SER A 21 -12.51 -3.08 6.18
C SER A 21 -13.76 -2.55 5.46
N GLU A 22 -13.56 -1.67 4.47
CA GLU A 22 -14.65 -1.10 3.67
C GLU A 22 -15.04 -2.00 2.48
N ASN A 23 -14.13 -2.87 2.02
CA ASN A 23 -14.27 -3.58 0.74
C ASN A 23 -14.39 -5.11 0.85
N TYR A 24 -14.03 -5.71 2.00
CA TYR A 24 -14.00 -7.16 2.19
C TYR A 24 -14.76 -7.57 3.46
N LYS A 25 -15.35 -8.77 3.45
CA LYS A 25 -16.09 -9.28 4.62
C LYS A 25 -15.17 -9.85 5.69
N LYS A 26 -14.11 -10.54 5.26
CA LYS A 26 -13.06 -11.09 6.12
C LYS A 26 -11.71 -10.71 5.55
N PHE A 27 -10.84 -10.17 6.39
CA PHE A 27 -9.50 -9.80 5.96
C PHE A 27 -8.48 -9.92 7.09
N VAL A 28 -7.22 -10.09 6.69
CA VAL A 28 -6.03 -9.99 7.52
C VAL A 28 -5.01 -9.17 6.74
N VAL A 29 -4.46 -8.13 7.37
CA VAL A 29 -3.39 -7.30 6.82
C VAL A 29 -2.16 -7.53 7.67
N SER A 30 -1.01 -7.77 7.03
CA SER A 30 0.25 -7.91 7.74
C SER A 30 0.80 -6.55 8.18
N GLU A 31 1.71 -6.59 9.15
CA GLU A 31 2.66 -5.49 9.36
C GLU A 31 3.48 -5.19 8.09
N LEU A 32 4.18 -4.07 8.09
CA LEU A 32 5.08 -3.71 7.02
C LEU A 32 6.34 -4.59 7.03
N ILE A 33 6.49 -5.46 6.02
CA ILE A 33 7.58 -6.45 5.93
C ILE A 33 8.71 -5.91 5.03
N PRO A 34 9.95 -5.75 5.55
CA PRO A 34 11.10 -5.45 4.70
C PRO A 34 11.41 -6.62 3.77
N LYS A 35 11.49 -6.38 2.46
CA LYS A 35 11.81 -7.41 1.44
C LYS A 35 13.15 -7.15 0.75
N GLY A 36 14.04 -6.39 1.39
CA GLY A 36 15.38 -6.04 0.92
C GLY A 36 15.46 -4.69 0.18
N GLY A 37 16.61 -4.03 0.30
CA GLY A 37 16.84 -2.70 -0.26
C GLY A 37 15.80 -1.69 0.26
N HIS A 38 15.18 -0.95 -0.67
CA HIS A 38 14.14 0.03 -0.37
C HIS A 38 12.72 -0.54 -0.41
N ARG A 39 12.55 -1.84 -0.66
CA ARG A 39 11.25 -2.48 -0.87
C ARG A 39 10.68 -2.99 0.45
N ASN A 40 9.46 -2.57 0.73
CA ASN A 40 8.64 -3.00 1.85
C ASN A 40 7.32 -3.55 1.32
N ARG A 41 6.73 -4.51 2.01
CA ARG A 41 5.52 -5.20 1.56
C ARG A 41 4.48 -5.23 2.67
N ILE A 42 3.22 -5.04 2.28
CA ILE A 42 2.07 -5.42 3.09
C ILE A 42 1.40 -6.60 2.40
N GLU A 43 1.29 -7.73 3.10
CA GLU A 43 0.58 -8.93 2.65
C GLU A 43 -0.87 -8.86 3.14
N ILE A 44 -1.80 -9.29 2.29
CA ILE A 44 -3.24 -9.15 2.50
C ILE A 44 -3.90 -10.49 2.16
N GLU A 45 -4.63 -11.03 3.12
CA GLU A 45 -5.60 -12.10 2.87
C GLU A 45 -7.00 -11.50 3.00
N ALA A 46 -7.84 -11.63 1.99
CA ALA A 46 -9.19 -11.07 2.01
C ALA A 46 -10.18 -11.95 1.24
N ASP A 47 -11.28 -12.35 1.89
CA ASP A 47 -12.35 -13.17 1.34
C ASP A 47 -11.85 -14.42 0.57
N GLY A 48 -10.81 -15.08 1.10
CA GLY A 48 -10.18 -16.26 0.51
C GLY A 48 -9.16 -15.99 -0.60
N MET A 49 -8.84 -14.72 -0.88
CA MET A 49 -7.79 -14.31 -1.82
C MET A 49 -6.55 -13.87 -1.05
N GLN A 50 -5.37 -14.18 -1.57
CA GLN A 50 -4.09 -13.72 -1.02
C GLN A 50 -3.36 -12.85 -2.04
N PHE A 51 -2.97 -11.65 -1.64
CA PHE A 51 -2.21 -10.73 -2.46
C PHE A 51 -1.35 -9.81 -1.59
N TYR A 52 -0.64 -8.88 -2.22
CA TYR A 52 0.24 -7.96 -1.51
C TYR A 52 0.37 -6.63 -2.25
N VAL A 53 0.79 -5.59 -1.54
CA VAL A 53 1.19 -4.30 -2.13
C VAL A 53 2.63 -4.02 -1.73
N ASP A 54 3.47 -3.68 -2.70
CA ASP A 54 4.87 -3.32 -2.48
C ASP A 54 5.02 -1.80 -2.47
N PHE A 55 5.84 -1.31 -1.54
CA PHE A 55 6.18 0.09 -1.35
C PHE A 55 7.69 0.26 -1.45
N HIS A 56 8.13 1.19 -2.28
CA HIS A 56 9.54 1.52 -2.46
C HIS A 56 9.85 2.85 -1.76
N PHE A 57 10.53 2.79 -0.62
CA PHE A 57 10.89 3.96 0.19
C PHE A 57 12.18 4.59 -0.32
N LYS A 58 12.06 5.75 -0.95
CA LYS A 58 13.20 6.47 -1.53
C LYS A 58 13.93 7.28 -0.45
N ILE A 59 15.20 7.58 -0.75
CA ILE A 59 16.10 8.36 0.11
C ILE A 59 15.59 9.79 0.31
N ASN A 60 14.95 10.38 -0.71
CA ASN A 60 14.35 11.72 -0.65
C ASN A 60 13.02 11.78 0.13
N GLY A 61 12.64 10.72 0.84
CA GLY A 61 11.39 10.63 1.59
C GLY A 61 10.17 10.20 0.76
N SER A 62 10.24 10.24 -0.58
CA SER A 62 9.11 9.80 -1.41
C SER A 62 8.90 8.28 -1.32
N THR A 63 7.71 7.86 -1.73
CA THR A 63 7.31 6.46 -1.78
C THR A 63 6.66 6.17 -3.13
N SER A 64 7.11 5.10 -3.79
CA SER A 64 6.48 4.57 -5.00
C SER A 64 5.70 3.31 -4.64
N ILE A 65 4.42 3.24 -5.00
CA ILE A 65 3.58 2.04 -4.81
C ILE A 65 3.71 1.16 -6.06
N ASP A 66 4.13 -0.09 -5.90
CA ASP A 66 4.17 -1.09 -6.96
C ASP A 66 2.91 -1.98 -6.92
N VAL A 67 2.15 -1.88 -8.01
CA VAL A 67 0.89 -2.61 -8.24
C VAL A 67 0.94 -3.49 -9.49
N SER A 68 2.10 -3.56 -10.17
CA SER A 68 2.24 -4.30 -11.44
C SER A 68 2.74 -5.73 -11.25
N SER A 69 3.37 -6.03 -10.12
CA SER A 69 3.90 -7.36 -9.81
C SER A 69 2.86 -8.26 -9.11
N GLY A 70 2.96 -9.57 -9.33
CA GLY A 70 2.12 -10.58 -8.67
C GLY A 70 0.66 -10.63 -9.16
N GLN A 71 -0.18 -11.35 -8.40
CA GLN A 71 -1.61 -11.55 -8.70
C GLN A 71 -2.48 -10.38 -8.22
N HIS A 72 -3.74 -10.32 -8.69
CA HIS A 72 -4.75 -9.35 -8.23
C HIS A 72 -4.41 -7.87 -8.45
N GLN A 73 -3.75 -7.54 -9.57
CA GLN A 73 -3.29 -6.18 -9.88
C GLN A 73 -4.39 -5.10 -9.80
N ASP A 74 -5.63 -5.42 -10.17
CA ASP A 74 -6.72 -4.44 -10.11
C ASP A 74 -7.09 -4.05 -8.68
N LYS A 75 -7.01 -5.00 -7.73
CA LYS A 75 -7.19 -4.70 -6.29
C LYS A 75 -6.05 -3.84 -5.77
N LYS A 76 -4.82 -4.13 -6.19
CA LYS A 76 -3.64 -3.32 -5.84
C LYS A 76 -3.79 -1.89 -6.36
N LYS A 77 -4.30 -1.71 -7.60
CA LYS A 77 -4.59 -0.38 -8.16
C LYS A 77 -5.67 0.36 -7.37
N GLN A 78 -6.70 -0.33 -6.88
CA GLN A 78 -7.73 0.25 -6.02
C GLN A 78 -7.14 0.74 -4.69
N ILE A 79 -6.30 -0.07 -4.05
CA ILE A 79 -5.56 0.32 -2.83
C ILE A 79 -4.70 1.55 -3.12
N MET A 80 -3.91 1.52 -4.19
CA MET A 80 -3.08 2.67 -4.59
C MET A 80 -3.95 3.93 -4.78
N ALA A 81 -5.10 3.81 -5.46
CA ALA A 81 -6.00 4.94 -5.67
C ALA A 81 -6.57 5.47 -4.34
N ALA A 82 -6.96 4.60 -3.41
CA ALA A 82 -7.45 4.99 -2.09
C ALA A 82 -6.38 5.71 -1.27
N LEU A 83 -5.16 5.16 -1.21
CA LEU A 83 -4.04 5.78 -0.49
C LEU A 83 -3.67 7.15 -1.07
N LEU A 84 -3.68 7.29 -2.40
CA LEU A 84 -3.33 8.56 -3.06
C LEU A 84 -4.47 9.58 -3.08
N GLY A 85 -5.71 9.13 -2.88
CA GLY A 85 -6.91 9.97 -2.89
C GLY A 85 -7.27 10.56 -1.52
N GLU A 86 -6.68 10.04 -0.44
CA GLU A 86 -6.92 10.49 0.94
C GLU A 86 -5.78 11.41 1.40
N PRO A 87 -6.04 12.73 1.55
CA PRO A 87 -5.03 13.70 1.98
C PRO A 87 -4.39 13.37 3.33
N ALA A 88 -5.10 12.70 4.24
CA ALA A 88 -4.56 12.33 5.55
C ALA A 88 -3.34 11.40 5.48
N TYR A 89 -3.15 10.68 4.36
CA TYR A 89 -2.00 9.80 4.15
C TYR A 89 -0.86 10.45 3.37
N LEU A 90 -1.05 11.69 2.92
CA LEU A 90 -0.04 12.45 2.18
C LEU A 90 0.70 13.38 3.15
N LEU A 91 2.01 13.43 3.03
CA LEU A 91 2.81 14.45 3.67
C LEU A 91 2.83 15.72 2.80
N PRO A 92 2.90 16.92 3.40
CA PRO A 92 3.11 18.14 2.65
C PRO A 92 4.36 18.01 1.78
N SER A 93 4.26 18.41 0.52
CA SER A 93 5.46 18.61 -0.30
C SER A 93 6.28 19.73 0.36
N ALA A 94 7.51 19.43 0.75
CA ALA A 94 8.47 20.44 1.21
C ALA A 94 8.82 21.42 0.09
#